data_AF-A0A534PXZ8-F1
#
_entry.id   AF-A0A534PXZ8-F1
#
_cell.length_a   1.000
_cell.length_b   1.000
_cell.length_c   1.000
_cell.angle_alpha   90.00
_cell.angle_beta   90.00
_cell.angle_gamma   90.00
#
_symmetry.space_group_name_H-M   'P 1'
#
loop_
_entity.id
_entity.type
_entity.pdbx_description
1 polymer ?
#
loop_
_entity_poly.entity_id
_entity_poly.type
_entity_poly.pdbx_seq_one_letter_code
_entity_poly.pdbx_strand_id
1 'polypeptide(L)'
;MAAGPLASLAAARLAPAVRVFIVAAPIYFVWEMAQAPLFTGMPRDWRLATMFCALATIGDVIVLVALVSVGSFLFRNERWFTPPQIGRYTTIALVSLAAQMAIEWLGVEKLHLWGYQPWHPRLPLVATGLVPLLQPLVVVPSALWLASRWEARASPQRRRDSL
;
A
#
# COMPACT_ATOMS: atom_id res chain seq x y z
N MET A 1 -25.09 -9.92 21.94
CA MET A 1 -24.06 -9.29 22.77
C MET A 1 -23.58 -8.02 22.08
N ALA A 2 -23.95 -6.84 22.58
CA ALA A 2 -23.44 -5.58 22.05
C ALA A 2 -21.98 -5.39 22.49
N ALA A 3 -21.09 -5.04 21.57
CA ALA A 3 -19.69 -4.76 21.88
C ALA A 3 -19.60 -3.53 22.80
N GLY A 4 -18.77 -3.59 23.85
CA GLY A 4 -18.60 -2.50 24.80
C GLY A 4 -18.02 -1.22 24.17
N PRO A 5 -18.09 -0.06 24.85
CA PRO A 5 -17.67 1.25 24.31
C PRO A 5 -16.21 1.31 23.81
N LEU A 6 -15.32 0.56 24.43
CA LEU A 6 -13.91 0.46 24.01
C LEU A 6 -13.76 -0.32 22.69
N ALA A 7 -14.56 -1.36 22.50
CA ALA A 7 -14.55 -2.16 21.29
C ALA A 7 -15.14 -1.39 20.09
N SER A 8 -16.15 -0.54 20.31
CA SER A 8 -16.69 0.32 19.25
C SER A 8 -15.71 1.43 18.83
N LEU A 9 -14.97 2.00 19.78
CA LEU A 9 -13.90 2.97 19.49
C LEU A 9 -12.72 2.34 18.76
N ALA A 10 -12.30 1.14 19.15
CA ALA A 10 -11.24 0.40 18.44
C ALA A 10 -11.67 0.04 17.02
N ALA A 11 -12.89 -0.47 16.83
CA ALA A 11 -13.43 -0.78 15.51
C ALA A 11 -13.52 0.46 14.62
N ALA A 12 -13.94 1.61 15.17
CA ALA A 12 -14.01 2.86 14.44
C ALA A 12 -12.63 3.37 13.99
N ARG A 13 -11.58 3.13 14.79
CA ARG A 13 -10.18 3.47 14.45
C ARG A 13 -9.56 2.51 13.44
N LEU A 14 -9.93 1.23 13.46
CA LEU A 14 -9.40 0.22 12.54
C LEU A 14 -10.10 0.22 11.18
N ALA A 15 -11.35 0.70 11.10
CA ALA A 15 -12.15 0.66 9.87
C ALA A 15 -11.45 1.31 8.64
N PRO A 16 -10.79 2.48 8.74
CA PRO A 16 -10.04 3.05 7.61
C PRO A 16 -8.91 2.13 7.12
N ALA A 17 -8.10 1.59 8.04
CA ALA A 17 -7.00 0.69 7.72
C ALA A 17 -7.48 -0.62 7.08
N VAL A 18 -8.57 -1.21 7.58
CA VAL A 18 -9.17 -2.43 7.02
C VAL A 18 -9.69 -2.18 5.60
N ARG A 19 -10.33 -1.03 5.35
CA ARG A 19 -10.79 -0.67 4.01
C ARG A 19 -9.62 -0.52 3.03
N VAL A 20 -8.56 0.16 3.46
CA VAL A 20 -7.34 0.29 2.65
C VAL A 20 -6.73 -1.08 2.38
N PHE A 21 -6.63 -1.97 3.37
CA PHE A 21 -6.12 -3.33 3.19
C PHE A 21 -6.90 -4.08 2.09
N ILE A 22 -8.23 -4.13 2.21
CA ILE A 22 -9.11 -4.85 1.27
C ILE A 22 -8.99 -4.31 -0.16
N VAL A 23 -8.89 -2.99 -0.30
CA VAL A 23 -8.78 -2.33 -1.60
C VAL A 23 -7.38 -2.48 -2.21
N ALA A 24 -6.33 -2.36 -1.39
CA ALA A 24 -4.95 -2.34 -1.86
C ALA A 24 -4.43 -3.72 -2.23
N ALA A 25 -4.79 -4.76 -1.47
CA ALA A 25 -4.31 -6.12 -1.68
C ALA A 25 -4.45 -6.63 -3.14
N PRO A 26 -5.61 -6.52 -3.82
CA PRO A 26 -5.72 -6.96 -5.21
C PRO A 26 -4.89 -6.10 -6.18
N ILE A 27 -4.73 -4.80 -5.90
CA ILE A 27 -3.96 -3.89 -6.76
C ILE A 27 -2.47 -4.24 -6.67
N TYR A 28 -1.96 -4.42 -5.45
CA TYR A 28 -0.60 -4.89 -5.21
C TYR A 28 -0.37 -6.26 -5.84
N PHE A 29 -1.28 -7.21 -5.65
CA PHE A 29 -1.12 -8.55 -6.21
C PHE A 29 -1.03 -8.56 -7.73
N VAL A 30 -1.88 -7.77 -8.41
CA VAL A 30 -1.81 -7.61 -9.87
C VAL A 30 -0.46 -6.99 -10.28
N TRP A 31 0.01 -5.99 -9.53
CA TRP A 31 1.31 -5.38 -9.76
C TRP A 31 2.47 -6.38 -9.59
N GLU A 32 2.47 -7.14 -8.49
CA GLU A 32 3.48 -8.17 -8.19
C GLU A 32 3.55 -9.23 -9.28
N MET A 33 2.40 -9.74 -9.72
CA MET A 33 2.34 -10.70 -10.82
C MET A 33 2.86 -10.10 -12.14
N ALA A 34 2.55 -8.84 -12.42
CA ALA A 34 2.98 -8.16 -13.63
C ALA A 34 4.50 -7.90 -13.64
N GLN A 35 5.10 -7.57 -12.49
CA GLN A 35 6.53 -7.29 -12.39
C GLN A 35 7.40 -8.53 -12.18
N ALA A 36 6.83 -9.67 -11.75
CA ALA A 36 7.58 -10.90 -11.47
C ALA A 36 8.60 -11.32 -12.55
N PRO A 37 8.32 -11.20 -13.87
CA PRO A 37 9.30 -11.54 -14.91
C PRO A 37 10.57 -10.67 -14.90
N LEU A 38 10.54 -9.51 -14.24
CA LEU A 38 11.68 -8.58 -14.13
C LEU A 38 12.68 -8.99 -13.05
N PHE A 39 12.31 -9.97 -12.21
CA PHE A 39 13.12 -10.44 -11.10
C PHE A 39 13.85 -11.75 -11.44
N THR A 40 15.01 -11.95 -10.83
CA THR A 40 15.76 -13.21 -10.89
C THR A 40 15.28 -14.17 -9.81
N GLY A 41 15.47 -15.48 -10.03
CA GLY A 41 15.17 -16.49 -9.01
C GLY A 41 13.69 -16.85 -8.85
N MET A 42 12.80 -16.31 -9.69
CA MET A 42 11.39 -16.72 -9.70
C MET A 42 11.25 -18.19 -10.10
N PRO A 43 10.46 -19.01 -9.36
CA PRO A 43 10.18 -20.39 -9.75
C PRO A 43 9.51 -20.47 -11.12
N ARG A 44 9.86 -21.51 -11.89
CA ARG A 44 9.16 -21.81 -13.16
C ARG A 44 7.75 -22.35 -12.94
N ASP A 45 7.52 -22.98 -11.79
CA ASP A 45 6.19 -23.44 -11.40
C ASP A 45 5.31 -22.23 -11.06
N TRP A 46 4.19 -22.10 -11.77
CA TRP A 46 3.31 -20.94 -11.65
C TRP A 46 2.65 -20.83 -10.27
N ARG A 47 2.42 -21.95 -9.56
CA ARG A 47 1.81 -21.94 -8.23
C ARG A 47 2.79 -21.38 -7.22
N LEU A 48 4.05 -21.84 -7.27
CA LEU A 48 5.12 -21.31 -6.43
C LEU A 48 5.37 -19.83 -6.71
N ALA A 49 5.49 -19.43 -7.98
CA ALA A 49 5.62 -18.02 -8.35
C ALA A 49 4.45 -17.17 -7.81
N THR A 50 3.22 -17.67 -7.92
CA THR A 50 2.03 -17.01 -7.36
C THR A 50 2.12 -16.86 -5.84
N MET A 51 2.63 -17.87 -5.12
CA MET A 51 2.84 -17.79 -3.68
C MET A 51 3.90 -16.75 -3.30
N PHE A 52 4.98 -16.62 -4.07
CA PHE A 52 5.98 -15.57 -3.87
C PHE A 52 5.38 -14.17 -4.07
N CYS A 53 4.61 -13.95 -5.15
CA CYS A 53 3.90 -12.70 -5.37
C CYS A 53 2.88 -12.39 -4.28
N ALA A 54 2.16 -13.41 -3.77
CA ALA A 54 1.23 -13.25 -2.66
C ALA A 54 1.95 -12.86 -1.37
N LEU A 55 3.12 -13.44 -1.08
CA LEU A 55 3.92 -13.08 0.08
C LEU A 55 4.46 -11.65 -0.03
N ALA A 56 4.96 -11.24 -1.21
CA ALA A 56 5.38 -9.87 -1.48
C ALA A 56 4.21 -8.88 -1.26
N THR A 57 3.05 -9.19 -1.82
CA THR A 57 1.80 -8.42 -1.65
C THR A 57 1.45 -8.22 -0.17
N ILE A 58 1.57 -9.27 0.66
CA ILE A 58 1.29 -9.15 2.09
C ILE A 58 2.25 -8.14 2.74
N GLY A 59 3.55 -8.21 2.41
CA GLY A 59 4.55 -7.25 2.88
C GLY A 59 4.19 -5.81 2.49
N ASP A 60 3.85 -5.59 1.23
CA ASP A 60 3.51 -4.26 0.71
C ASP A 60 2.26 -3.67 1.37
N VAL A 61 1.22 -4.48 1.56
CA VAL A 61 -0.02 -4.02 2.18
C VAL A 61 0.22 -3.71 3.67
N ILE A 62 1.06 -4.47 4.36
CA ILE A 62 1.46 -4.15 5.76
C ILE A 62 2.16 -2.79 5.79
N VAL A 63 3.10 -2.54 4.87
CA VAL A 63 3.79 -1.25 4.76
C VAL A 63 2.79 -0.12 4.47
N LEU A 64 1.84 -0.32 3.56
CA LEU A 64 0.79 0.67 3.28
C LEU A 64 -0.09 0.96 4.50
N VAL A 65 -0.51 -0.06 5.25
CA VAL A 65 -1.32 0.14 6.48
C VAL A 65 -0.53 0.91 7.54
N ALA A 66 0.77 0.63 7.68
CA ALA A 66 1.64 1.41 8.55
C ALA A 66 1.73 2.87 8.09
N LEU A 67 1.87 3.12 6.78
CA LEU A 67 1.90 4.46 6.19
C LEU A 67 0.58 5.21 6.35
N VAL A 68 -0.56 4.53 6.27
CA VAL A 68 -1.87 5.13 6.59
C VAL A 68 -1.91 5.61 8.04
N SER A 69 -1.37 4.81 8.96
CA SER A 69 -1.27 5.17 10.38
C SER A 69 -0.32 6.35 10.60
N VAL A 70 0.80 6.40 9.88
CA VAL A 70 1.70 7.58 9.83
C VAL A 70 0.93 8.81 9.33
N GLY A 71 0.11 8.67 8.29
CA GLY A 71 -0.76 9.74 7.81
C GLY A 71 -1.76 10.24 8.86
N SER A 72 -2.37 9.34 9.64
CA SER A 72 -3.24 9.72 10.76
C SER A 72 -2.52 10.60 11.78
N PHE A 73 -1.27 10.26 12.10
CA PHE A 73 -0.43 11.05 13.00
C PHE A 73 -0.02 12.39 12.38
N LEU A 74 0.53 12.39 11.16
CA LEU A 74 1.02 13.58 10.47
C LEU A 74 -0.07 14.62 10.23
N PHE A 75 -1.27 14.19 9.86
CA PHE A 75 -2.39 15.08 9.55
C PHE A 75 -3.36 15.25 10.73
N ARG A 76 -3.08 14.62 11.87
CA ARG A 76 -3.91 14.63 13.09
C ARG A 76 -5.38 14.30 12.80
N ASN A 77 -5.62 13.37 11.88
CA ASN A 77 -6.94 12.99 11.41
C ASN A 77 -6.96 11.52 10.96
N GLU A 78 -7.74 10.68 11.63
CA GLU A 78 -7.86 9.25 11.30
C GLU A 78 -8.46 8.96 9.92
N ARG A 79 -9.18 9.94 9.35
CA ARG A 79 -9.77 9.87 8.01
C ARG A 79 -9.09 10.86 7.07
N TRP A 80 -7.79 11.09 7.25
CA TRP A 80 -7.05 12.11 6.52
C TRP A 80 -7.13 11.99 4.99
N PHE A 81 -7.35 10.78 4.46
CA PHE A 81 -7.47 10.53 3.02
C PHE A 81 -8.90 10.73 2.46
N THR A 82 -9.87 11.09 3.32
CA THR A 82 -11.26 11.38 2.98
C THR A 82 -11.65 12.78 3.48
N PRO A 83 -12.01 13.75 2.60
CA PRO A 83 -12.05 13.65 1.13
C PRO A 83 -10.63 13.58 0.51
N PRO A 84 -10.51 13.14 -0.75
CA PRO A 84 -9.23 13.15 -1.47
C PRO A 84 -8.61 14.55 -1.50
N GLN A 85 -7.35 14.65 -1.10
CA GLN A 85 -6.57 15.89 -1.15
C GLN A 85 -5.21 15.60 -1.75
N ILE A 86 -4.91 16.26 -2.87
CA ILE A 86 -3.67 16.04 -3.64
C ILE A 86 -2.45 16.17 -2.74
N GLY A 87 -2.36 17.24 -1.93
CA GLY A 87 -1.23 17.44 -1.03
C GLY A 87 -0.97 16.26 -0.08
N ARG A 88 -2.02 15.72 0.58
CA ARG A 88 -1.87 14.60 1.51
C ARG A 88 -1.46 13.30 0.79
N TYR A 89 -2.04 13.06 -0.39
CA TYR A 89 -1.74 11.88 -1.19
C TYR A 89 -0.31 11.93 -1.71
N THR A 90 0.13 13.09 -2.21
CA THR A 90 1.52 13.31 -2.65
C THR A 90 2.48 13.13 -1.49
N THR A 91 2.21 13.70 -0.31
CA THR A 91 3.07 13.51 0.87
C THR A 91 3.24 12.04 1.20
N ILE A 92 2.15 11.27 1.30
CA ILE A 92 2.23 9.85 1.66
C ILE A 92 2.83 9.01 0.54
N ALA A 93 2.62 9.36 -0.73
CA ALA A 93 3.29 8.71 -1.86
C ALA A 93 4.81 8.94 -1.86
N LEU A 94 5.28 10.11 -1.42
CA LEU A 94 6.72 10.39 -1.28
C LEU A 94 7.32 9.64 -0.08
N VAL A 95 6.60 9.57 1.05
CA VAL A 95 7.03 8.78 2.20
C VAL A 95 7.06 7.30 1.87
N SER A 96 6.06 6.79 1.12
CA SER A 96 6.03 5.40 0.67
C SER A 96 7.13 5.09 -0.33
N LEU A 97 7.45 6.02 -1.25
CA LEU A 97 8.59 5.90 -2.16
C LEU A 97 9.91 5.78 -1.38
N ALA A 98 10.13 6.62 -0.37
CA ALA A 98 11.33 6.56 0.46
C ALA A 98 11.43 5.22 1.23
N ALA A 99 10.32 4.73 1.79
CA ALA A 99 10.27 3.43 2.44
C ALA A 99 10.57 2.29 1.44
N GLN A 100 10.01 2.34 0.23
CA GLN A 100 10.25 1.36 -0.82
C GLN A 100 11.73 1.35 -1.24
N MET A 101 12.34 2.51 -1.44
CA MET A 101 13.76 2.63 -1.76
C MET A 101 14.63 1.96 -0.69
N ALA A 102 14.31 2.15 0.60
CA ALA A 102 15.03 1.54 1.70
C ALA A 102 14.85 0.01 1.75
N ILE A 103 13.62 -0.49 1.53
CA ILE A 103 13.32 -1.93 1.50
C ILE A 103 14.03 -2.61 0.32
N GLU A 104 13.96 -2.03 -0.87
CA GLU A 104 14.62 -2.55 -2.06
C GLU A 104 16.13 -2.57 -1.91
N TRP A 105 16.72 -1.48 -1.42
CA TRP A 105 18.16 -1.43 -1.16
C TRP A 105 18.58 -2.49 -0.13
N LEU A 106 17.82 -2.66 0.94
CA LEU A 106 18.11 -3.68 1.95
C LEU A 106 17.97 -5.09 1.36
N GLY A 107 16.91 -5.37 0.60
CA GLY A 107 16.65 -6.67 0.01
C GLY A 107 17.65 -7.06 -1.06
N VAL A 108 18.02 -6.14 -1.95
CA VAL A 108 18.92 -6.40 -3.09
C VAL A 108 20.39 -6.31 -2.68
N GLU A 109 20.81 -5.18 -2.10
CA GLU A 109 22.23 -4.86 -1.91
C GLU A 109 22.80 -5.37 -0.59
N LYS A 110 21.98 -5.49 0.46
CA LYS A 110 22.46 -5.90 1.79
C LYS A 110 22.16 -7.34 2.15
N LEU A 111 20.94 -7.80 1.86
CA LEU A 111 20.47 -9.12 2.26
C LEU A 111 20.46 -10.13 1.10
N HIS A 112 20.59 -9.66 -0.15
CA HIS A 112 20.57 -10.48 -1.35
C HIS A 112 19.37 -11.44 -1.42
N LEU A 113 18.21 -10.99 -0.93
CA LEU A 113 16.97 -11.76 -0.89
C LEU A 113 16.34 -11.91 -2.27
N TRP A 114 16.48 -10.88 -3.11
CA TRP A 114 16.02 -10.88 -4.49
C TRP A 114 16.97 -10.07 -5.37
N GLY A 115 16.79 -10.19 -6.68
CA GLY A 115 17.60 -9.50 -7.68
C GLY A 115 16.81 -9.22 -8.94
N TYR A 116 17.38 -8.39 -9.80
CA TYR A 116 16.74 -7.98 -11.05
C TYR A 116 17.41 -8.61 -12.26
N GLN A 117 16.62 -8.92 -13.27
CA GLN A 117 17.12 -9.38 -14.56
C GLN A 117 18.09 -8.36 -15.17
N PRO A 118 19.05 -8.79 -16.02
CA PRO A 118 20.03 -7.88 -16.63
C PRO A 118 19.43 -6.74 -17.45
N TRP A 119 18.23 -6.96 -18.02
CA TRP A 119 17.51 -6.01 -18.86
C TRP A 119 16.51 -5.14 -18.08
N HIS A 120 16.34 -5.36 -16.78
CA HIS A 120 15.45 -4.53 -15.96
C HIS A 120 16.08 -3.14 -15.78
N PRO A 121 15.38 -2.03 -16.12
CA PRO A 121 15.93 -0.69 -15.92
C PRO A 121 16.20 -0.42 -14.44
N ARG A 122 17.44 -0.05 -14.11
CA ARG A 122 17.86 0.30 -12.75
C ARG A 122 18.17 1.78 -12.66
N LEU A 123 17.87 2.40 -11.52
CA LEU A 123 18.30 3.77 -11.24
C LEU A 123 19.73 3.75 -10.67
N PRO A 124 20.72 4.36 -11.35
CA PRO A 124 22.13 4.23 -10.99
C PRO A 124 22.48 4.86 -9.63
N LEU A 125 21.70 5.84 -9.17
CA LEU A 125 21.93 6.52 -7.89
C LEU A 125 21.44 5.71 -6.67
N VAL A 126 20.47 4.82 -6.87
CA VAL A 126 19.79 4.11 -5.77
C VAL A 126 20.06 2.61 -5.81
N ALA A 127 20.63 2.11 -6.92
CA ALA A 127 20.82 0.69 -7.22
C ALA A 127 19.53 -0.15 -7.20
N THR A 128 18.36 0.49 -7.19
CA THR A 128 17.05 -0.18 -7.21
C THR A 128 16.46 -0.24 -8.62
N GLY A 129 15.57 -1.19 -8.83
CA GLY A 129 14.81 -1.34 -10.08
C GLY A 129 13.78 -0.22 -10.25
N LEU A 130 13.53 0.19 -11.49
CA LEU A 130 12.57 1.26 -11.79
C LEU A 130 11.13 0.85 -11.43
N VAL A 131 10.73 -0.38 -11.76
CA VAL A 131 9.33 -0.83 -11.59
C VAL A 131 8.91 -0.88 -10.12
N PRO A 132 9.72 -1.42 -9.19
CA PRO A 132 9.41 -1.33 -7.76
C PRO A 132 9.26 0.10 -7.23
N LEU A 133 9.96 1.08 -7.81
CA LEU A 133 9.81 2.49 -7.41
C LEU A 133 8.54 3.14 -7.97
N LEU A 134 8.03 2.66 -9.09
CA LEU A 134 6.76 3.12 -9.65
C LEU A 134 5.56 2.60 -8.85
N GLN A 135 5.70 1.44 -8.21
CA GLN A 135 4.67 0.80 -7.40
C GLN A 135 4.06 1.73 -6.33
N PRO A 136 4.83 2.35 -5.41
CA PRO A 136 4.26 3.27 -4.43
C PRO A 136 3.62 4.51 -5.05
N LEU A 137 4.10 4.96 -6.22
CA LEU A 137 3.58 6.15 -6.91
C LEU A 137 2.24 5.89 -7.61
N VAL A 138 1.99 4.66 -8.03
CA VAL A 138 0.73 4.27 -8.69
C VAL A 138 -0.25 3.65 -7.70
N VAL A 139 0.20 2.66 -6.93
CA VAL A 139 -0.67 1.83 -6.10
C VAL A 139 -1.18 2.61 -4.89
N VAL A 140 -0.33 3.38 -4.19
CA VAL A 140 -0.75 4.08 -2.96
C VAL A 140 -1.84 5.13 -3.26
N PRO A 141 -1.68 6.06 -4.22
CA PRO A 141 -2.73 7.03 -4.52
C PRO A 141 -4.02 6.35 -5.01
N SER A 142 -3.91 5.29 -5.82
CA SER A 142 -5.06 4.56 -6.35
C SER A 142 -5.84 3.85 -5.24
N ALA A 143 -5.13 3.17 -4.34
CA ALA A 143 -5.73 2.47 -3.20
C ALA A 143 -6.40 3.43 -2.23
N LEU A 144 -5.74 4.54 -1.88
CA LEU A 144 -6.31 5.57 -1.00
C LEU A 144 -7.54 6.23 -1.63
N TRP A 145 -7.47 6.52 -2.94
CA TRP A 145 -8.60 7.10 -3.65
C TRP A 145 -9.81 6.15 -3.63
N LEU A 146 -9.63 4.87 -3.97
CA LEU A 146 -10.70 3.88 -3.91
C LEU A 146 -11.25 3.69 -2.48
N ALA A 147 -10.38 3.64 -1.47
CA ALA A 147 -10.78 3.54 -0.08
C ALA A 147 -11.60 4.76 0.37
N SER A 148 -11.21 5.97 -0.07
CA SER A 148 -11.97 7.20 0.21
C SER A 148 -13.37 7.18 -0.41
N ARG A 149 -13.51 6.64 -1.62
CA ARG A 149 -14.82 6.47 -2.28
C ARG A 149 -15.70 5.47 -1.54
N TRP A 150 -15.13 4.38 -1.04
CA TRP A 150 -15.86 3.42 -0.21
C TRP A 150 -16.32 4.06 1.10
N GLU A 151 -15.45 4.78 1.81
CA GLU A 151 -15.79 5.45 3.06
C GLU A 151 -16.90 6.50 2.91
N ALA A 152 -16.85 7.28 1.82
CA ALA A 152 -17.89 8.27 1.51
C ALA A 152 -19.27 7.61 1.29
N ARG A 153 -19.31 6.45 0.61
CA ARG A 153 -20.55 5.69 0.40
C ARG A 153 -21.06 5.03 1.69
N ALA A 154 -20.15 4.57 2.54
CA ALA A 154 -20.47 3.95 3.82
C ALA A 154 -20.91 4.95 4.90
N SER A 155 -20.91 6.26 4.61
CA SER A 155 -21.37 7.32 5.52
C SER A 155 -22.66 8.04 5.04
N PRO A 156 -23.80 7.35 4.78
CA PRO A 156 -25.02 8.02 4.29
C PRO A 156 -25.67 9.02 5.28
N GLN A 157 -25.28 9.04 6.56
CA GLN A 157 -26.12 9.58 7.62
C GLN A 157 -26.05 11.12 7.82
N ARG A 158 -25.05 11.84 7.30
CA ARG A 158 -24.88 13.28 7.64
C ARG A 158 -25.71 14.26 6.80
N ARG A 159 -26.48 13.79 5.81
CA ARG A 159 -27.27 14.65 4.89
C ARG A 159 -28.77 14.68 5.20
N ARG A 160 -29.25 13.90 6.18
CA ARG A 160 -30.65 13.86 6.63
C ARG A 160 -30.93 14.65 7.91
N ASP A 161 -29.90 14.95 8.71
CA ASP A 161 -30.07 15.65 10.00
C ASP A 161 -29.88 17.18 9.89
N SER A 162 -29.88 17.71 8.67
CA SER A 162 -29.71 19.14 8.35
C SER A 162 -30.83 19.70 7.45
N LEU A 163 -31.93 18.96 7.34
CA LEU A 163 -33.21 19.38 6.75
C LEU A 163 -34.29 19.24 7.82
#